data_AF-A0A7C3U7M4-F1
#
_entry.id   AF-A0A7C3U7M4-F1
#
_cell.length_a   1.000
_cell.length_b   1.000
_cell.length_c   1.000
_cell.angle_alpha   90.00
_cell.angle_beta   90.00
_cell.angle_gamma   90.00
#
_symmetry.space_group_name_H-M   'P 1'
#
loop_
_entity.id
_entity.type
_entity.pdbx_description
1 polymer ?
#
loop_
_entity_poly.entity_id
_entity_poly.type
_entity_poly.pdbx_seq_one_letter_code
_entity_poly.pdbx_strand_id
1 'polypeptide(L)'
;MVYEVKINRQGQTTIPKPLREKYAIDEGDKIIYVDLGDHIAILPVPKHPIKVLEGLKIEAKEPTYEMKREAFKTAQRLIGQLPTAEACGLVWES
;
A
#
# COMPACT_ATOMS: atom_id res chain seq x y z
N MET A 1 -3.80 -12.18 -18.20
CA MET A 1 -4.12 -13.55 -17.75
C MET A 1 -5.07 -13.44 -16.57
N VAL A 2 -6.09 -14.29 -16.52
CA VAL A 2 -7.10 -14.32 -15.46
C VAL A 2 -7.04 -15.70 -14.81
N TYR A 3 -7.13 -15.76 -13.49
CA TYR A 3 -7.17 -17.01 -12.72
C TYR A 3 -8.46 -17.03 -11.91
N GLU A 4 -9.25 -18.07 -12.08
CA GLU A 4 -10.40 -18.35 -11.23
C GLU A 4 -9.97 -19.28 -10.10
N VAL A 5 -10.28 -18.92 -8.86
CA VAL A 5 -9.93 -19.71 -7.67
C VAL A 5 -11.14 -19.78 -6.74
N LYS A 6 -11.31 -20.93 -6.09
CA LYS A 6 -12.40 -21.14 -5.13
C LYS A 6 -11.94 -20.78 -3.73
N ILE A 7 -12.76 -20.02 -3.01
CA ILE A 7 -12.58 -19.72 -1.60
C ILE A 7 -12.97 -20.94 -0.76
N ASN A 8 -12.13 -21.32 0.20
CA ASN A 8 -12.44 -22.40 1.12
C ASN A 8 -13.36 -21.92 2.27
N ARG A 9 -13.78 -22.84 3.15
CA ARG A 9 -14.67 -22.50 4.28
C ARG A 9 -14.07 -21.47 5.25
N GLN A 10 -12.74 -21.38 5.32
CA GLN A 10 -12.03 -20.42 6.17
C GLN A 10 -11.77 -19.08 5.47
N GLY A 11 -12.28 -18.85 4.26
CA GLY A 11 -12.06 -17.58 3.54
C GLY A 11 -10.69 -17.49 2.86
N GLN A 12 -9.96 -18.58 2.73
CA GLN A 12 -8.63 -18.60 2.11
C GLN A 12 -8.73 -18.96 0.63
N THR A 13 -7.81 -18.42 -0.16
CA THR A 13 -7.60 -18.81 -1.56
C THR A 13 -6.16 -19.25 -1.77
N THR A 14 -5.98 -20.19 -2.69
CA THR A 14 -4.64 -20.60 -3.12
C THR A 14 -4.13 -19.63 -4.18
N ILE A 15 -2.98 -19.00 -3.94
CA ILE A 15 -2.32 -18.19 -4.96
C ILE A 15 -1.75 -19.13 -6.05
N PRO A 16 -2.19 -18.99 -7.32
CA PRO A 16 -1.69 -19.81 -8.42
C PRO A 16 -0.17 -19.78 -8.52
N LYS A 17 0.44 -20.95 -8.79
CA LYS A 17 1.90 -21.11 -8.90
C LYS A 17 2.56 -20.07 -9.83
N PRO A 18 2.02 -19.76 -11.02
CA PRO A 18 2.62 -18.74 -11.89
C PRO A 18 2.67 -17.34 -11.27
N LEU A 19 1.70 -16.98 -10.43
CA LEU A 19 1.71 -15.69 -9.72
C LEU A 19 2.71 -15.69 -8.58
N ARG A 20 2.82 -16.80 -7.84
CA ARG A 20 3.83 -16.95 -6.77
C ARG A 20 5.24 -16.81 -7.33
N GLU A 21 5.55 -17.47 -8.44
CA GLU A 21 6.86 -17.38 -9.10
C GLU A 21 7.13 -15.98 -9.65
N LYS A 22 6.15 -15.38 -10.33
CA LYS A 22 6.29 -14.02 -10.90
C LYS A 22 6.58 -12.96 -9.85
N TYR A 23 5.95 -13.07 -8.68
CA TYR A 23 6.08 -12.09 -7.60
C TYR A 23 7.01 -12.55 -6.47
N ALA A 24 7.73 -13.66 -6.66
CA ALA A 24 8.64 -14.26 -5.67
C ALA A 24 8.01 -14.38 -4.28
N ILE A 25 6.79 -14.93 -4.22
CA ILE A 25 6.03 -15.15 -2.98
C ILE A 25 6.30 -16.58 -2.48
N ASP A 26 7.00 -16.67 -1.36
CA ASP A 26 7.35 -17.91 -0.70
C ASP A 26 6.50 -18.15 0.57
N GLU A 27 6.59 -19.36 1.12
CA GLU A 27 6.00 -19.67 2.41
C GLU A 27 6.56 -18.76 3.52
N GLY A 28 5.68 -18.26 4.38
CA GLY A 28 6.04 -17.33 5.46
C GLY A 28 6.10 -15.86 5.05
N ASP A 29 5.96 -15.56 3.75
CA ASP A 29 5.92 -14.18 3.29
C ASP A 29 4.63 -13.47 3.68
N LYS A 30 4.77 -12.18 3.98
CA LYS A 30 3.65 -11.33 4.34
C LYS A 30 3.07 -10.69 3.09
N ILE A 31 1.75 -10.51 3.13
CA ILE A 31 0.98 -9.89 2.06
C ILE A 31 0.10 -8.81 2.65
N ILE A 32 -0.05 -7.71 1.92
CA ILE A 32 -0.94 -6.60 2.25
C ILE A 32 -2.17 -6.69 1.35
N TYR A 33 -3.35 -6.61 1.96
CA TYR A 33 -4.60 -6.35 1.26
C TYR A 33 -4.84 -4.84 1.26
N VAL A 34 -5.13 -4.30 0.08
CA VAL A 34 -5.57 -2.92 -0.07
C VAL A 34 -6.99 -2.96 -0.63
N ASP A 35 -7.92 -2.37 0.11
CA ASP A 35 -9.29 -2.18 -0.34
C ASP A 35 -9.34 -0.93 -1.23
N LEU A 36 -9.76 -1.11 -2.48
CA LEU A 36 -9.92 -0.04 -3.46
C LEU A 36 -11.41 0.28 -3.71
N GLY A 37 -12.33 -0.36 -2.98
CA GLY A 37 -13.77 -0.18 -3.05
C GLY A 37 -14.46 -1.09 -4.08
N ASP A 38 -13.94 -1.16 -5.30
CA ASP A 38 -14.47 -2.02 -6.37
C ASP A 38 -13.73 -3.37 -6.46
N HIS A 39 -12.48 -3.41 -6.03
CA HIS A 39 -11.66 -4.61 -5.96
C HIS A 39 -10.63 -4.53 -4.83
N ILE A 40 -10.03 -5.68 -4.53
CA ILE A 40 -8.90 -5.78 -3.61
C ILE A 40 -7.60 -5.90 -4.40
N ALA A 41 -6.58 -5.14 -4.01
CA ALA A 41 -5.22 -5.35 -4.47
C ALA A 41 -4.44 -6.13 -3.43
N ILE A 42 -3.67 -7.12 -3.89
CA ILE A 42 -2.85 -7.98 -3.06
C ILE A 42 -1.39 -7.66 -3.36
N LEU A 43 -0.65 -7.18 -2.36
CA LEU A 43 0.73 -6.71 -2.52
C LEU A 43 1.67 -7.56 -1.65
N PRO A 44 2.72 -8.19 -2.22
CA PRO A 44 3.73 -8.87 -1.43
C PRO A 44 4.58 -7.85 -0.66
N VAL A 45 4.89 -8.16 0.60
CA VAL A 45 5.80 -7.34 1.41
C VAL A 45 7.23 -7.77 1.12
N PRO A 46 8.11 -6.86 0.66
CA PRO A 46 9.52 -7.21 0.44
C PRO A 46 10.20 -7.69 1.71
N LYS A 47 10.94 -8.81 1.64
CA LYS A 47 11.77 -9.34 2.74
C LYS A 47 12.80 -8.33 3.24
N HIS A 48 13.33 -7.52 2.32
CA HIS A 48 14.32 -6.48 2.60
C HIS A 48 13.89 -5.14 1.99
N PRO A 49 12.97 -4.40 2.64
CA PRO A 49 12.39 -3.19 2.07
C PRO A 49 13.44 -2.14 1.67
N ILE A 50 14.47 -1.96 2.51
CA ILE A 50 15.55 -0.99 2.24
C ILE A 50 16.37 -1.38 1.02
N LYS A 51 16.71 -2.66 0.85
CA LYS A 51 17.44 -3.13 -0.34
C LYS A 51 16.64 -2.95 -1.63
N VAL A 52 15.32 -3.16 -1.56
CA VAL A 52 14.44 -2.89 -2.70
C VAL A 52 14.41 -1.40 -3.04
N LEU A 53 14.36 -0.52 -2.03
CA LEU A 53 14.42 0.92 -2.23
C LEU A 53 15.77 1.36 -2.84
N GLU A 54 16.88 0.81 -2.38
CA GLU A 54 18.22 1.07 -2.96
C GLU A 54 18.29 0.66 -4.44
N GLY A 55 17.67 -0.47 -4.80
CA GLY A 55 17.62 -0.98 -6.17
C GLY A 55 16.82 -0.10 -7.14
N LEU A 56 15.89 0.73 -6.63
CA LEU A 56 15.06 1.60 -7.47
C LEU A 56 15.82 2.79 -8.06
N LYS A 57 17.10 3.02 -7.68
CA LYS A 57 17.97 4.10 -8.17
C LYS A 57 17.19 5.38 -8.50
N ILE A 58 16.48 5.90 -7.50
CA ILE A 58 15.66 7.10 -7.67
C ILE A 58 16.62 8.26 -7.94
N GLU A 59 16.73 8.67 -9.20
CA GLU A 59 17.41 9.90 -9.59
C GLU A 59 16.56 11.09 -9.12
N ALA A 60 16.79 11.49 -7.89
CA ALA A 60 16.23 12.69 -7.32
C ALA A 60 16.94 13.89 -7.96
N LYS A 61 16.19 14.71 -8.74
CA LYS A 61 16.69 15.98 -9.29
C LYS A 61 17.09 16.98 -8.21
N GLU A 62 16.56 16.80 -7.00
CA GLU A 62 16.73 17.70 -5.86
C GLU A 62 17.33 16.93 -4.67
N PRO A 63 18.13 17.59 -3.81
CA PRO A 63 18.62 16.98 -2.58
C PRO A 63 17.49 16.43 -1.70
N THR A 64 17.72 15.31 -1.02
CA THR A 64 16.73 14.66 -0.13
C THR A 64 16.11 15.61 0.90
N TYR A 65 16.86 16.63 1.33
CA TYR A 65 16.40 17.67 2.24
C TYR A 65 15.29 18.54 1.64
N GLU A 66 15.44 18.97 0.39
CA GLU A 66 14.45 19.78 -0.34
C GLU A 66 13.13 19.01 -0.47
N MET A 67 13.20 17.74 -0.90
CA MET A 67 12.03 16.85 -1.01
C MET A 67 11.29 16.67 0.32
N LYS A 68 12.02 16.44 1.42
CA LYS A 68 11.42 16.33 2.76
C LYS A 68 10.73 17.63 3.17
N ARG A 69 11.35 18.78 2.88
CA ARG A 69 10.80 20.11 3.18
C ARG A 69 9.51 20.36 2.40
N GLU A 70 9.48 20.02 1.10
CA GLU A 70 8.29 20.16 0.27
C GLU A 70 7.15 19.23 0.70
N ALA A 71 7.45 17.96 0.96
CA ALA A 71 6.47 16.99 1.45
C ALA A 71 5.85 17.47 2.76
N PHE A 72 6.67 17.97 3.69
CA PHE A 72 6.21 18.51 4.96
C PHE A 72 5.31 19.75 4.78
N LYS A 73 5.72 20.73 3.96
CA LYS A 73 4.90 21.91 3.64
C LYS A 73 3.57 21.53 2.99
N THR A 74 3.57 20.49 2.16
CA THR A 74 2.37 20.00 1.48
C THR A 74 1.44 19.32 2.47
N ALA A 75 1.95 18.46 3.35
CA ALA A 75 1.18 17.86 4.43
C ALA A 75 0.56 18.92 5.36
N GLN A 76 1.32 19.96 5.73
CA GLN A 76 0.80 21.08 6.54
C GLN A 76 -0.34 21.83 5.85
N ARG A 77 -0.20 22.11 4.55
CA ARG A 77 -1.27 22.74 3.75
C ARG A 77 -2.51 21.88 3.70
N LEU A 78 -2.35 20.58 3.48
CA LEU A 78 -3.46 19.63 3.42
C LEU A 78 -4.18 19.55 4.76
N ILE A 79 -3.46 19.45 5.88
CA ILE A 79 -4.06 19.45 7.23
C ILE A 79 -4.89 20.72 7.48
N GLY A 80 -4.41 21.89 7.04
CA GLY A 80 -5.15 23.14 7.17
C GLY A 80 -6.38 23.26 6.24
N GLN A 81 -6.47 22.42 5.21
CA GLN A 81 -7.59 22.36 4.26
C GLN A 81 -8.57 21.22 4.56
N LEU A 82 -8.23 20.32 5.49
CA LEU A 82 -9.16 19.29 5.92
C LEU A 82 -10.37 19.96 6.58
N PRO A 83 -11.61 19.55 6.21
CA PRO A 83 -12.79 20.01 6.92
C PRO A 83 -12.63 19.69 8.42
N THR A 84 -13.07 20.60 9.30
CA THR A 84 -13.15 20.29 10.73
C THR A 84 -13.99 19.04 10.95
N ALA A 85 -13.76 18.31 12.05
CA ALA A 85 -14.50 17.07 12.36
C ALA A 85 -16.03 17.24 12.29
N GLU A 86 -16.54 18.45 12.56
CA GLU A 86 -17.94 18.86 12.39
C GLU A 86 -18.42 18.75 10.94
N ALA A 87 -17.60 19.13 9.95
CA ALA A 87 -17.95 19.07 8.53
C ALA A 87 -17.85 17.64 7.95
N CYS A 88 -17.11 16.74 8.61
CA CYS A 88 -17.06 15.32 8.25
C CYS A 88 -18.21 14.49 8.86
N GLY A 89 -19.15 15.10 9.60
CA GLY A 89 -20.29 14.39 10.19
C GLY A 89 -19.90 13.36 11.26
N LEU A 90 -18.67 13.43 11.78
CA LEU A 90 -18.18 12.57 12.85
C LEU A 90 -18.47 13.22 14.20
N VAL A 91 -19.75 13.42 14.50
CA VAL A 91 -20.21 13.64 15.87
C VAL A 91 -20.57 12.28 16.42
N TRP A 92 -19.74 11.73 17.30
CA TRP A 92 -20.18 10.64 18.16
C TRP A 92 -21.14 11.24 19.20
N GLU A 93 -22.44 11.17 18.92
CA GLU A 93 -23.45 11.37 19.96
C GLU A 93 -23.33 10.22 20.97
N SER A 94 -23.17 10.61 22.24
CA SER A 94 -22.87 9.76 23.39
C SER A 94 -24.12 9.05 23.93
#